data_AF-A0A2W0B8D0-F1
#
_entry.id   AF-A0A2W0B8D0-F1
#
_cell.length_a   1.000
_cell.length_b   1.000
_cell.length_c   1.000
_cell.angle_alpha   90.00
_cell.angle_beta   90.00
_cell.angle_gamma   90.00
#
_symmetry.space_group_name_H-M   'P 1'
#
loop_
_entity.id
_entity.type
_entity.pdbx_description
1 polymer ?
#
loop_
_entity_poly.entity_id
_entity_poly.type
_entity_poly.pdbx_seq_one_letter_code
_entity_poly.pdbx_strand_id
1 'polypeptide(L)'
;MSMTQPYPYWTLEAPFITIVGLYSNVEGSLDARGRSDQQFFLESQLKAAAKDKKLLVTVHHPPYSLDSAHGGCPDILNALDRAFHASGRTPDAVLSGHVHNYQRFSRDAGANKVPYIVAGAGGYAHDPRSMHKLQKNLRTPQGKGKRKPIPTTVKGVVLETYHDEEPGFLRITASKKSIDFEYYLVPFDGSAVTLFDSFSA
;
A
#
# COMPACT_ATOMS: atom_id res chain seq x y z
N MET A 1 -12.53 -5.97 -27.36
CA MET A 1 -13.16 -4.75 -26.82
C MET A 1 -12.14 -4.07 -25.92
N SER A 2 -11.67 -2.89 -26.31
CA SER A 2 -10.85 -2.05 -25.44
C SER A 2 -11.77 -1.39 -24.40
N MET A 3 -11.40 -1.47 -23.11
CA MET A 3 -12.20 -0.92 -22.01
C MET A 3 -12.25 0.61 -22.08
N THR A 4 -13.42 1.18 -22.37
CA THR A 4 -13.73 2.58 -22.08
C THR A 4 -14.06 2.71 -20.59
N GLN A 5 -13.07 2.59 -19.70
CA GLN A 5 -13.28 3.03 -18.31
C GLN A 5 -13.35 4.56 -18.33
N PRO A 6 -14.46 5.18 -17.90
CA PRO A 6 -14.65 6.62 -18.05
C PRO A 6 -13.72 7.46 -17.16
N TYR A 7 -13.09 6.86 -16.15
CA TYR A 7 -12.22 7.52 -15.17
C TYR A 7 -11.01 6.65 -14.81
N PRO A 8 -9.89 7.23 -14.36
CA PRO A 8 -8.67 6.50 -13.99
C PRO A 8 -8.75 5.76 -12.63
N TYR A 9 -9.93 5.74 -12.01
CA TYR A 9 -10.25 5.02 -10.79
C TYR A 9 -11.43 4.07 -11.04
N TRP A 10 -11.46 2.95 -10.32
CA TRP A 10 -12.31 1.81 -10.65
C TRP A 10 -12.58 0.91 -9.44
N THR A 11 -13.57 0.03 -9.58
CA THR A 11 -13.81 -1.08 -8.65
C THR A 11 -13.77 -2.39 -9.42
N LEU A 12 -13.00 -3.36 -8.91
CA LEU A 12 -12.98 -4.74 -9.40
C LEU A 12 -13.66 -5.62 -8.36
N GLU A 13 -14.72 -6.31 -8.78
CA GLU A 13 -15.40 -7.29 -7.96
C GLU A 13 -15.03 -8.71 -8.40
N ALA A 14 -14.50 -9.49 -7.47
CA ALA A 14 -14.18 -10.90 -7.65
C ALA A 14 -14.95 -11.76 -6.63
N PRO A 15 -14.91 -13.11 -6.72
CA PRO A 15 -15.67 -13.98 -5.84
C PRO A 15 -15.37 -13.80 -4.34
N PHE A 16 -14.10 -13.52 -3.98
CA PHE A 16 -13.66 -13.41 -2.57
C PHE A 16 -13.18 -12.02 -2.17
N ILE A 17 -13.05 -11.09 -3.11
CA ILE A 17 -12.42 -9.80 -2.88
C ILE A 17 -13.05 -8.70 -3.74
N THR A 18 -13.20 -7.53 -3.17
CA THR A 18 -13.49 -6.27 -3.85
C THR A 18 -12.25 -5.38 -3.76
N ILE A 19 -11.81 -4.83 -4.89
CA ILE A 19 -10.64 -3.96 -4.97
C ILE A 19 -11.09 -2.60 -5.50
N VAL A 20 -10.90 -1.54 -4.72
CA VAL A 20 -11.14 -0.16 -5.14
C VAL A 20 -9.80 0.48 -5.51
N GLY A 21 -9.61 0.75 -6.80
CA GLY A 21 -8.40 1.38 -7.34
C GLY A 21 -8.57 2.89 -7.50
N LEU A 22 -7.63 3.66 -6.95
CA LEU A 22 -7.65 5.12 -6.90
C LEU A 22 -6.52 5.74 -7.74
N TYR A 23 -6.80 6.91 -8.28
CA TYR A 23 -5.88 7.78 -9.00
C TYR A 23 -5.36 8.88 -8.07
N SER A 24 -4.04 9.02 -7.97
CA SER A 24 -3.38 9.99 -7.06
C SER A 24 -2.39 10.93 -7.74
N ASN A 25 -2.30 10.94 -9.08
CA ASN A 25 -1.39 11.85 -9.80
C ASN A 25 -1.96 13.27 -9.91
N VAL A 26 -2.87 13.65 -9.02
CA VAL A 26 -3.22 15.05 -8.76
C VAL A 26 -2.29 15.55 -7.65
N GLU A 27 -0.99 15.61 -7.95
CA GLU A 27 0.04 16.07 -6.99
C GLU A 27 0.06 15.30 -5.66
N GLY A 28 -0.22 13.98 -5.69
CA GLY A 28 -0.30 13.19 -4.46
C GLY A 28 -1.61 13.36 -3.70
N SER A 29 -2.69 13.76 -4.39
CA SER A 29 -4.06 13.85 -3.87
C SER A 29 -5.05 13.11 -4.79
N LEU A 30 -6.27 12.82 -4.30
CA LEU A 30 -7.31 12.17 -5.10
C LEU A 30 -8.04 13.14 -6.04
N ASP A 31 -8.22 14.39 -5.61
CA ASP A 31 -9.04 15.36 -6.30
C ASP A 31 -8.32 16.71 -6.37
N ALA A 32 -8.46 17.41 -7.49
CA ALA A 32 -7.99 18.77 -7.61
C ALA A 32 -8.73 19.68 -6.63
N ARG A 33 -8.09 20.78 -6.22
CA ARG A 33 -8.68 21.76 -5.30
C ARG A 33 -10.09 22.16 -5.75
N GLY A 34 -11.06 22.02 -4.84
CA GLY A 34 -12.46 22.35 -5.09
C GLY A 34 -13.30 21.23 -5.73
N ARG A 35 -12.70 20.07 -6.01
CA ARG A 35 -13.42 18.85 -6.43
C ARG A 35 -13.46 17.80 -5.34
N SER A 36 -14.40 16.89 -5.44
CA SER A 36 -14.56 15.76 -4.51
C SER A 36 -15.16 14.54 -5.21
N ASP A 37 -15.00 14.46 -6.53
CA ASP A 37 -15.64 13.42 -7.36
C ASP A 37 -15.10 12.04 -6.98
N GLN A 38 -13.77 11.91 -6.87
CA GLN A 38 -13.13 10.66 -6.49
C GLN A 38 -13.31 10.36 -4.99
N GLN A 39 -13.33 11.38 -4.14
CA GLN A 39 -13.68 11.24 -2.71
C GLN A 39 -15.08 10.64 -2.54
N PHE A 40 -16.11 11.16 -3.20
CA PHE A 40 -17.47 10.63 -3.13
C PHE A 40 -17.59 9.25 -3.77
N PHE A 41 -16.86 9.00 -4.86
CA PHE A 41 -16.75 7.67 -5.43
C PHE A 41 -16.20 6.68 -4.39
N LEU A 42 -15.06 6.96 -3.76
CA LEU A 42 -14.45 6.09 -2.76
C LEU A 42 -15.42 5.80 -1.60
N GLU A 43 -16.05 6.84 -1.04
CA GLU A 43 -17.05 6.71 0.03
C GLU A 43 -18.22 5.80 -0.38
N SER A 44 -18.74 5.99 -1.59
CA SER A 44 -19.83 5.18 -2.16
C SER A 44 -19.40 3.72 -2.33
N GLN A 45 -18.22 3.47 -2.89
CA GLN A 45 -17.72 2.11 -3.12
C GLN A 45 -17.46 1.37 -1.82
N LEU A 46 -16.86 2.03 -0.83
CA LEU A 46 -16.65 1.44 0.50
C LEU A 46 -17.97 1.09 1.20
N LYS A 47 -18.98 1.98 1.09
CA LYS A 47 -20.30 1.74 1.67
C LYS A 47 -21.05 0.60 0.97
N ALA A 48 -20.88 0.45 -0.34
CA ALA A 48 -21.53 -0.57 -1.16
C ALA A 48 -20.84 -1.94 -1.13
N ALA A 49 -19.56 -2.00 -0.76
CA ALA A 49 -18.77 -3.23 -0.76
C ALA A 49 -19.42 -4.34 0.08
N ALA A 50 -19.51 -5.53 -0.51
CA ALA A 50 -20.12 -6.70 0.12
C ALA A 50 -19.38 -7.09 1.42
N LYS A 51 -20.13 -7.29 2.51
CA LYS A 51 -19.54 -7.51 3.83
C LYS A 51 -18.91 -8.88 4.02
N ASP A 52 -19.30 -9.85 3.20
CA ASP A 52 -18.83 -11.24 3.19
C ASP A 52 -17.59 -11.45 2.29
N LYS A 53 -17.07 -10.39 1.67
CA LYS A 53 -15.84 -10.39 0.88
C LYS A 53 -14.74 -9.58 1.56
N LYS A 54 -13.50 -9.89 1.18
CA LYS A 54 -12.33 -9.08 1.48
C LYS A 54 -12.39 -7.77 0.69
N LEU A 55 -11.81 -6.71 1.22
CA LEU A 55 -11.84 -5.36 0.68
C LEU A 55 -10.43 -4.77 0.67
N LEU A 56 -9.95 -4.45 -0.52
CA LEU A 56 -8.69 -3.74 -0.72
C LEU A 56 -8.95 -2.34 -1.27
N VAL A 57 -8.14 -1.39 -0.82
CA VAL A 57 -8.01 -0.09 -1.46
C VAL A 57 -6.60 0.03 -2.03
N THR A 58 -6.47 0.48 -3.28
CA THR A 58 -5.17 0.66 -3.93
C THR A 58 -5.02 2.10 -4.40
N VAL A 59 -3.83 2.67 -4.25
CA VAL A 59 -3.51 4.04 -4.66
C VAL A 59 -2.02 4.16 -4.94
N HIS A 60 -1.64 4.75 -6.07
CA HIS A 60 -0.21 4.80 -6.49
C HIS A 60 0.71 5.43 -5.44
N HIS A 61 0.41 6.66 -5.01
CA HIS A 61 1.17 7.37 -3.98
C HIS A 61 0.82 6.85 -2.58
N PRO A 62 1.81 6.45 -1.76
CA PRO A 62 1.54 5.79 -0.49
C PRO A 62 1.12 6.77 0.62
N PRO A 63 0.13 6.42 1.47
CA PRO A 63 -0.18 7.18 2.68
C PRO A 63 1.01 7.26 3.64
N TYR A 64 1.81 6.18 3.70
CA TYR A 64 3.00 6.06 4.54
C TYR A 64 4.19 5.60 3.71
N SER A 65 5.32 6.29 3.85
CA SER A 65 6.63 5.82 3.43
C SER A 65 7.69 6.44 4.33
N LEU A 66 8.73 5.66 4.62
CA LEU A 66 9.92 6.09 5.33
C LEU A 66 11.16 6.04 4.43
N ASP A 67 10.97 6.09 3.11
CA ASP A 67 12.06 6.30 2.16
C ASP A 67 12.68 7.69 2.30
N SER A 68 13.86 7.83 1.72
CA SER A 68 14.64 9.06 1.74
C SER A 68 14.36 9.99 0.55
N ALA A 69 13.53 9.58 -0.41
CA ALA A 69 13.26 10.34 -1.63
C ALA A 69 11.90 11.04 -1.60
N HIS A 70 10.80 10.29 -1.45
CA HIS A 70 9.44 10.83 -1.65
C HIS A 70 8.65 11.01 -0.35
N GLY A 71 8.83 10.13 0.64
CA GLY A 71 8.01 10.14 1.85
C GLY A 71 6.57 9.68 1.60
N GLY A 72 5.75 9.70 2.66
CA GLY A 72 4.31 9.43 2.54
C GLY A 72 3.54 10.67 2.05
N CYS A 73 2.33 10.47 1.53
CA CYS A 73 1.44 11.53 1.07
C CYS A 73 0.28 11.76 2.07
N PRO A 74 0.35 12.80 2.92
CA PRO A 74 -0.68 13.08 3.93
C PRO A 74 -2.06 13.34 3.34
N ASP A 75 -2.16 13.91 2.13
CA ASP A 75 -3.45 14.18 1.49
C ASP A 75 -4.18 12.90 1.08
N ILE A 76 -3.45 11.88 0.61
CA ILE A 76 -4.02 10.55 0.40
C ILE A 76 -4.47 9.95 1.74
N LEU A 77 -3.63 10.02 2.78
CA LEU A 77 -3.99 9.54 4.11
C LEU A 77 -5.29 10.18 4.62
N ASN A 78 -5.39 11.50 4.53
CA ASN A 78 -6.57 12.26 4.96
C ASN A 78 -7.81 11.87 4.15
N ALA A 79 -7.67 11.65 2.83
CA ALA A 79 -8.79 11.22 1.98
C ALA A 79 -9.29 9.82 2.34
N LEU A 80 -8.38 8.88 2.57
CA LEU A 80 -8.70 7.53 3.03
C LEU A 80 -9.40 7.56 4.40
N ASP A 81 -8.88 8.33 5.36
CA ASP A 81 -9.47 8.45 6.69
C ASP A 81 -10.88 9.01 6.67
N ARG A 82 -11.11 10.07 5.87
CA ARG A 82 -12.45 10.61 5.65
C ARG A 82 -13.38 9.56 5.07
N ALA A 83 -12.91 8.81 4.08
CA ALA A 83 -13.76 7.83 3.41
C ALA A 83 -14.09 6.62 4.29
N PHE A 84 -13.12 6.12 5.06
CA PHE A 84 -13.35 5.03 6.03
C PHE A 84 -14.31 5.47 7.13
N HIS A 85 -14.18 6.71 7.62
CA HIS A 85 -15.08 7.28 8.61
C HIS A 85 -16.51 7.44 8.05
N ALA A 86 -16.66 8.10 6.89
CA ALA A 86 -17.95 8.37 6.27
C ALA A 86 -18.72 7.10 5.84
N SER A 87 -18.00 6.08 5.37
CA SER A 87 -18.58 4.80 4.98
C SER A 87 -18.83 3.86 6.17
N GLY A 88 -18.16 4.07 7.30
CA GLY A 88 -18.13 3.13 8.42
C GLY A 88 -17.46 1.79 8.06
N ARG A 89 -16.64 1.77 7.00
CA ARG A 89 -16.00 0.56 6.47
C ARG A 89 -14.48 0.75 6.43
N THR A 90 -13.79 -0.09 7.18
CA THR A 90 -12.34 -0.24 7.14
C THR A 90 -11.97 -1.36 6.14
N PRO A 91 -10.98 -1.16 5.25
CA PRO A 91 -10.52 -2.22 4.36
C PRO A 91 -9.64 -3.25 5.08
N ASP A 92 -9.47 -4.42 4.48
CA ASP A 92 -8.54 -5.44 4.95
C ASP A 92 -7.07 -5.04 4.70
N ALA A 93 -6.78 -4.25 3.66
CA ALA A 93 -5.47 -3.64 3.45
C ALA A 93 -5.51 -2.43 2.51
N VAL A 94 -4.48 -1.59 2.58
CA VAL A 94 -4.21 -0.51 1.61
C VAL A 94 -2.91 -0.79 0.87
N LEU A 95 -2.94 -0.76 -0.47
CA LEU A 95 -1.81 -1.07 -1.35
C LEU A 95 -1.33 0.16 -2.12
N SER A 96 -0.02 0.33 -2.21
CA SER A 96 0.61 1.42 -2.93
C SER A 96 1.90 1.03 -3.64
N GLY A 97 2.33 1.88 -4.55
CA GLY A 97 3.60 1.78 -5.27
C GLY A 97 4.40 3.06 -5.07
N HIS A 98 4.81 3.70 -6.18
CA HIS A 98 5.55 4.97 -6.27
C HIS A 98 6.97 4.93 -5.70
N VAL A 99 7.12 4.45 -4.46
CA VAL A 99 8.42 4.27 -3.83
C VAL A 99 9.01 2.94 -4.27
N HIS A 100 10.19 2.96 -4.90
CA HIS A 100 10.88 1.80 -5.45
C HIS A 100 11.55 0.94 -4.36
N ASN A 101 10.75 0.46 -3.42
CA ASN A 101 11.12 -0.51 -2.39
C ASN A 101 9.87 -1.24 -1.88
N TYR A 102 10.08 -2.15 -0.93
CA TYR A 102 9.01 -2.78 -0.16
C TYR A 102 8.95 -2.20 1.24
N GLN A 103 7.76 -1.82 1.70
CA GLN A 103 7.51 -1.44 3.09
C GLN A 103 6.14 -1.98 3.52
N ARG A 104 6.08 -2.55 4.72
CA ARG A 104 4.81 -2.94 5.35
C ARG A 104 4.65 -2.21 6.66
N PHE A 105 3.61 -1.40 6.74
CA PHE A 105 3.17 -0.73 7.94
C PHE A 105 1.96 -1.46 8.52
N SER A 106 1.79 -1.39 9.84
CA SER A 106 0.51 -1.67 10.49
C SER A 106 -0.01 -0.40 11.16
N ARG A 107 -1.31 -0.18 11.03
CA ARG A 107 -2.03 0.93 11.66
C ARG A 107 -3.10 0.40 12.59
N ASP A 108 -3.12 0.88 13.83
CA ASP A 108 -4.21 0.63 14.77
C ASP A 108 -5.50 1.30 14.26
N ALA A 109 -6.54 0.50 14.01
CA ALA A 109 -7.85 0.97 13.54
C ALA A 109 -8.98 0.54 14.50
N GLY A 110 -8.70 0.58 15.80
CA GLY A 110 -9.60 0.11 16.86
C GLY A 110 -9.34 -1.35 17.21
N ALA A 111 -10.30 -2.24 16.98
CA ALA A 111 -10.19 -3.66 17.33
C ALA A 111 -9.19 -4.44 16.48
N ASN A 112 -8.86 -3.94 15.29
CA ASN A 112 -7.98 -4.60 14.33
C ASN A 112 -6.84 -3.66 13.90
N LYS A 113 -5.75 -4.26 13.41
CA LYS A 113 -4.68 -3.55 12.71
C LYS A 113 -4.88 -3.65 11.22
N VAL A 114 -4.75 -2.53 10.51
CA VAL A 114 -4.84 -2.48 9.05
C VAL A 114 -3.43 -2.40 8.48
N PRO A 115 -3.03 -3.35 7.61
CA PRO A 115 -1.77 -3.27 6.88
C PRO A 115 -1.84 -2.21 5.77
N TYR A 116 -0.80 -1.39 5.70
CA TYR A 116 -0.53 -0.47 4.60
C TYR A 116 0.77 -0.91 3.94
N ILE A 117 0.70 -1.29 2.67
CA ILE A 117 1.79 -1.98 1.97
C ILE A 117 2.24 -1.12 0.79
N VAL A 118 3.52 -0.81 0.77
CA VAL A 118 4.21 -0.26 -0.40
C VAL A 118 4.93 -1.41 -1.08
N ALA A 119 4.51 -1.75 -2.29
CA ALA A 119 5.13 -2.76 -3.14
C ALA A 119 5.52 -2.14 -4.49
N GLY A 120 6.31 -1.05 -4.44
CA GLY A 120 6.72 -0.30 -5.63
C GLY A 120 8.05 -0.76 -6.25
N ALA A 121 8.65 -1.82 -5.73
CA ALA A 121 9.97 -2.31 -6.15
C ALA A 121 9.91 -3.20 -7.42
N GLY A 122 9.24 -2.76 -8.47
CA GLY A 122 9.07 -3.55 -9.71
C GLY A 122 10.33 -3.73 -10.57
N GLY A 123 11.50 -3.24 -10.13
CA GLY A 123 12.76 -3.39 -10.86
C GLY A 123 13.03 -2.33 -11.94
N TYR A 124 12.50 -1.11 -11.77
CA TYR A 124 12.72 0.00 -12.70
C TYR A 124 14.20 0.14 -13.10
N ALA A 125 14.43 0.27 -14.41
CA ALA A 125 15.74 0.40 -15.06
C ALA A 125 16.72 -0.77 -14.83
N HIS A 126 16.32 -1.86 -14.17
CA HIS A 126 17.17 -3.01 -13.86
C HIS A 126 18.53 -2.59 -13.22
N ASP A 127 18.51 -1.59 -12.35
CA ASP A 127 19.71 -1.06 -11.68
C ASP A 127 19.46 -0.95 -10.16
N PRO A 128 20.29 -1.59 -9.29
CA PRO A 128 20.22 -1.44 -7.84
C PRO A 128 20.23 0.01 -7.34
N ARG A 129 20.79 0.95 -8.11
CA ARG A 129 20.81 2.40 -7.78
C ARG A 129 19.43 3.05 -7.92
N SER A 130 18.52 2.43 -8.66
CA SER A 130 17.14 2.91 -8.83
C SER A 130 16.23 2.56 -7.65
N MET A 131 16.71 1.76 -6.70
CA MET A 131 15.98 1.39 -5.49
C MET A 131 15.93 2.57 -4.50
N HIS A 132 14.73 2.94 -4.05
CA HIS A 132 14.57 4.00 -3.06
C HIS A 132 14.97 3.49 -1.69
N LYS A 133 16.02 4.07 -1.12
CA LYS A 133 16.53 3.66 0.20
C LYS A 133 15.68 4.25 1.32
N LEU A 134 15.48 3.48 2.38
CA LEU A 134 14.92 3.98 3.64
C LEU A 134 15.77 5.15 4.19
N GLN A 135 15.20 5.98 5.06
CA GLN A 135 15.95 7.04 5.73
C GLN A 135 17.21 6.49 6.43
N LYS A 136 18.35 7.19 6.33
CA LYS A 136 19.66 6.70 6.79
C LYS A 136 19.70 6.27 8.26
N ASN A 137 18.96 6.97 9.13
CA ASN A 137 18.84 6.67 10.56
C ASN A 137 17.96 5.44 10.87
N LEU A 138 17.23 4.93 9.88
CA LEU A 138 16.40 3.73 9.97
C LEU A 138 17.07 2.52 9.29
N ARG A 139 18.01 2.76 8.37
CA ARG A 139 18.85 1.74 7.74
C ARG A 139 19.98 1.33 8.67
N THR A 140 20.38 0.07 8.56
CA THR A 140 21.60 -0.41 9.19
C THR A 140 22.78 -0.21 8.26
N PRO A 141 23.92 0.27 8.78
CA PRO A 141 25.20 -0.30 8.45
C PRO A 141 25.48 -1.32 9.55
N GLN A 142 25.55 -2.61 9.22
CA GLN A 142 26.12 -3.64 10.12
C GLN A 142 25.51 -3.68 11.54
N GLY A 143 24.20 -3.97 11.65
CA GLY A 143 23.63 -4.53 12.89
C GLY A 143 23.22 -3.57 14.04
N LYS A 144 23.19 -2.24 13.85
CA LYS A 144 22.76 -1.27 14.90
C LYS A 144 21.46 -0.49 14.60
N GLY A 145 20.60 -1.03 13.74
CA GLY A 145 19.34 -0.37 13.35
C GLY A 145 18.30 -0.40 14.45
N LYS A 146 17.27 0.44 14.33
CA LYS A 146 16.10 0.35 15.20
C LYS A 146 15.49 -1.04 15.08
N ARG A 147 15.22 -1.67 16.23
CA ARG A 147 14.52 -2.96 16.27
C ARG A 147 13.14 -2.80 15.66
N LYS A 148 12.77 -3.68 14.73
CA LYS A 148 11.41 -3.76 14.17
C LYS A 148 10.44 -4.28 15.25
N PRO A 149 9.17 -3.85 15.27
CA PRO A 149 8.60 -2.81 14.42
C PRO A 149 9.12 -1.40 14.79
N ILE A 150 9.34 -0.55 13.78
CA ILE A 150 9.87 0.81 13.94
C ILE A 150 8.69 1.78 14.12
N PRO A 151 8.55 2.48 15.26
CA PRO A 151 7.51 3.48 15.44
C PRO A 151 7.67 4.64 14.44
N THR A 152 6.57 5.03 13.81
CA THR A 152 6.53 6.23 12.95
C THR A 152 6.20 7.47 13.78
N THR A 153 6.21 8.64 13.14
CA THR A 153 5.71 9.89 13.75
C THR A 153 4.18 9.92 13.87
N VAL A 154 3.47 9.04 13.16
CA VAL A 154 2.01 8.92 13.21
C VAL A 154 1.65 7.94 14.33
N LYS A 155 0.86 8.41 15.31
CA LYS A 155 0.43 7.58 16.45
C LYS A 155 -0.35 6.35 15.97
N GLY A 156 -0.02 5.19 16.53
CA GLY A 156 -0.66 3.92 16.18
C GLY A 156 -0.20 3.34 14.83
N VAL A 157 0.82 3.93 14.19
CA VAL A 157 1.41 3.42 12.95
C VAL A 157 2.85 3.01 13.19
N VAL A 158 3.18 1.78 12.82
CA VAL A 158 4.54 1.24 12.90
C VAL A 158 4.95 0.62 11.57
N LEU A 159 6.24 0.72 11.22
CA LEU A 159 6.84 -0.01 10.11
C LEU A 159 7.24 -1.40 10.62
N GLU A 160 6.51 -2.42 10.17
CA GLU A 160 6.71 -3.82 10.56
C GLU A 160 7.96 -4.40 9.90
N THR A 161 8.08 -4.22 8.58
CA THR A 161 9.27 -4.64 7.82
C THR A 161 9.42 -3.83 6.54
N TYR A 162 10.59 -3.94 5.91
CA TYR A 162 10.93 -3.30 4.64
C TYR A 162 12.06 -4.05 3.96
N HIS A 163 12.16 -3.89 2.65
CA HIS A 163 13.30 -4.32 1.83
C HIS A 163 13.58 -3.26 0.76
N ASP A 164 14.80 -2.71 0.72
CA ASP A 164 15.17 -1.60 -0.16
C ASP A 164 16.39 -1.89 -1.04
N GLU A 165 16.79 -3.16 -1.17
CA GLU A 165 17.98 -3.58 -1.91
C GLU A 165 17.66 -4.31 -3.22
N GLU A 166 16.67 -5.18 -3.21
CA GLU A 166 16.24 -6.00 -4.35
C GLU A 166 14.80 -5.67 -4.77
N PRO A 167 14.49 -5.80 -6.07
CA PRO A 167 13.14 -5.67 -6.55
C PRO A 167 12.33 -6.91 -6.17
N GLY A 168 11.04 -6.89 -6.45
CA GLY A 168 10.16 -7.95 -6.04
C GLY A 168 8.73 -7.77 -6.52
N PHE A 169 7.86 -8.68 -6.08
CA PHE A 169 6.44 -8.61 -6.34
C PHE A 169 5.64 -9.11 -5.13
N LEU A 170 4.43 -8.56 -4.99
CA LEU A 170 3.47 -8.97 -3.98
C LEU A 170 2.49 -9.98 -4.58
N ARG A 171 2.38 -11.15 -3.97
CA ARG A 171 1.32 -12.12 -4.23
C ARG A 171 0.25 -12.00 -3.15
N ILE A 172 -1.01 -11.98 -3.57
CA ILE A 172 -2.16 -11.90 -2.68
C ILE A 172 -3.08 -13.09 -2.97
N THR A 173 -3.40 -13.85 -1.93
CA THR A 173 -4.35 -14.97 -2.00
C THR A 173 -5.56 -14.64 -1.15
N ALA A 174 -6.74 -14.52 -1.77
CA ALA A 174 -7.98 -14.23 -1.07
C ALA A 174 -8.91 -15.44 -1.10
N SER A 175 -9.51 -15.74 0.05
CA SER A 175 -10.53 -16.78 0.23
C SER A 175 -11.70 -16.22 1.02
N LYS A 176 -12.74 -17.05 1.25
CA LYS A 176 -13.83 -16.69 2.17
C LYS A 176 -13.37 -16.44 3.60
N LYS A 177 -12.20 -16.95 4.01
CA LYS A 177 -11.72 -16.93 5.40
C LYS A 177 -10.59 -15.93 5.60
N SER A 178 -9.61 -15.94 4.70
CA SER A 178 -8.35 -15.19 4.84
C SER A 178 -8.08 -14.32 3.62
N ILE A 179 -7.27 -13.29 3.84
CA ILE A 179 -6.48 -12.67 2.79
C ILE A 179 -5.01 -12.74 3.21
N ASP A 180 -4.22 -13.42 2.40
CA ASP A 180 -2.83 -13.75 2.68
C ASP A 180 -1.94 -12.98 1.70
N PHE A 181 -0.87 -12.39 2.23
CA PHE A 181 0.08 -11.55 1.51
C PHE A 181 1.47 -12.18 1.59
N GLU A 182 2.14 -12.26 0.44
CA GLU A 182 3.48 -12.81 0.33
C GLU A 182 4.31 -11.91 -0.59
N TYR A 183 5.40 -11.36 -0.07
CA TYR A 183 6.33 -10.54 -0.86
C TYR A 183 7.56 -11.35 -1.23
N TYR A 184 7.83 -11.43 -2.53
CA TYR A 184 8.96 -12.17 -3.09
C TYR A 184 10.02 -11.22 -3.60
N LEU A 185 11.29 -11.53 -3.31
CA LEU A 185 12.45 -10.83 -3.85
C LEU A 185 12.87 -11.48 -5.16
N VAL A 186 13.25 -10.63 -6.11
CA VAL A 186 13.78 -11.00 -7.42
C VAL A 186 15.17 -10.36 -7.54
N PRO A 187 16.24 -11.03 -7.12
CA PRO A 187 17.59 -10.44 -7.13
C PRO A 187 18.03 -9.95 -8.52
N PHE A 188 18.73 -8.81 -8.58
CA PHE A 188 19.23 -8.25 -9.85
C PHE A 188 20.27 -9.14 -10.54
N ASP A 189 20.97 -9.98 -9.77
CA ASP A 189 22.03 -10.86 -10.27
C ASP A 189 21.51 -12.14 -10.93
N GLY A 190 20.18 -12.31 -11.01
CA GLY A 190 19.55 -13.51 -11.56
C GLY A 190 19.49 -14.69 -10.60
N SER A 191 19.83 -14.49 -9.32
CA SER A 191 19.61 -15.50 -8.28
C SER A 191 18.14 -15.86 -8.12
N ALA A 192 17.89 -17.00 -7.46
CA ALA A 192 16.54 -17.53 -7.31
C ALA A 192 15.60 -16.55 -6.57
N VAL A 193 14.33 -16.55 -6.99
CA VAL A 193 13.26 -15.82 -6.30
C VAL A 193 13.07 -16.38 -4.90
N THR A 194 13.04 -15.50 -3.88
CA THR A 194 12.90 -15.92 -2.47
C THR A 194 11.72 -15.24 -1.80
N LEU A 195 11.03 -15.95 -0.89
CA LEU A 195 10.00 -15.35 -0.05
C LEU A 195 10.66 -14.51 1.04
N PHE A 196 10.31 -13.23 1.14
CA PHE A 196 10.87 -12.30 2.11
C PHE A 196 9.93 -12.00 3.28
N ASP A 197 8.65 -11.82 2.99
CA ASP A 197 7.65 -11.47 4.00
C ASP A 197 6.34 -12.19 3.71
N SER A 198 5.65 -12.64 4.76
CA SER A 198 4.39 -13.35 4.66
C SER A 198 3.52 -13.08 5.89
N PHE A 199 2.25 -12.74 5.68
CA PHE A 199 1.30 -12.48 6.75
C PHE A 199 -0.15 -12.57 6.24
N SER A 200 -1.09 -12.65 7.18
CA SER A 200 -2.54 -12.65 6.91
C SER A 200 -3.20 -11.42 7.52
N ALA A 201 -4.28 -10.94 6.90
CA ALA A 201 -5.16 -9.90 7.45
C ALA A 201 -6.60 -10.40 7.67
#